data_AF-A0A7X7GBD4-F1
#
_entry.id   AF-A0A7X7GBD4-F1
#
_cell.length_a   1.000
_cell.length_b   1.000
_cell.length_c   1.000
_cell.angle_alpha   90.00
_cell.angle_beta   90.00
_cell.angle_gamma   90.00
#
_symmetry.space_group_name_H-M   'P 1'
#
loop_
_entity.id
_entity.type
_entity.pdbx_description
1 polymer ?
#
loop_
_entity_poly.entity_id
_entity_poly.type
_entity_poly.pdbx_seq_one_letter_code
_entity_poly.pdbx_strand_id
1 'polypeptide(L)'
;MAARAITWQLSEAAERPLLAKFDRRYPSALRNLLAVRLMLECGLRCGEVITIRPEHVDMATCRLIVREGKGGKDRVVWFSDDLRDLISSLLGRRPESDWLLFTRHANLATTMIYTHEADEELERAMRRRPG
;
A
#
# COMPACT_ATOMS: atom_id res chain seq x y z
N MET A 1 -20.12 -16.99 -29.58
CA MET A 1 -19.06 -16.01 -29.30
C MET A 1 -19.12 -15.69 -27.80
N ALA A 2 -18.32 -16.35 -26.97
CA ALA A 2 -18.41 -16.23 -25.51
C ALA A 2 -17.63 -15.00 -25.03
N ALA A 3 -18.31 -14.06 -24.40
CA ALA A 3 -17.70 -12.88 -23.79
C ALA A 3 -16.78 -13.32 -22.66
N ARG A 4 -15.50 -12.94 -22.76
CA ARG A 4 -14.47 -13.23 -21.75
C ARG A 4 -14.80 -12.42 -20.49
N ALA A 5 -15.20 -13.10 -19.42
CA ALA A 5 -15.18 -12.54 -18.07
C ALA A 5 -13.72 -12.42 -17.61
N ILE A 6 -13.08 -11.26 -17.80
CA ILE A 6 -11.64 -11.06 -17.51
C ILE A 6 -11.40 -10.49 -16.10
N THR A 7 -12.42 -10.05 -15.37
CA THR A 7 -12.19 -9.47 -14.03
C THR A 7 -12.57 -10.46 -12.95
N TRP A 8 -11.58 -11.19 -12.42
CA TRP A 8 -11.70 -11.84 -11.12
C TRP A 8 -11.79 -10.75 -10.04
N GLN A 9 -13.01 -10.34 -9.67
CA GLN A 9 -13.21 -9.51 -8.48
C GLN A 9 -13.06 -10.40 -7.25
N LEU A 10 -12.18 -10.00 -6.33
CA LEU A 10 -12.05 -10.69 -5.05
C LEU A 10 -13.36 -10.52 -4.28
N SER A 11 -14.00 -11.62 -3.89
CA SER A 11 -15.19 -11.52 -3.05
C SER A 11 -14.81 -11.08 -1.64
N GLU A 12 -15.71 -10.41 -0.93
CA GLU A 12 -15.49 -9.95 0.45
C GLU A 12 -15.08 -11.11 1.39
N ALA A 13 -15.60 -12.31 1.14
CA ALA A 13 -15.23 -13.54 1.85
C ALA A 13 -13.76 -13.95 1.63
N ALA A 14 -13.19 -13.65 0.47
CA ALA A 14 -11.78 -13.91 0.15
C ALA A 14 -10.84 -12.76 0.57
N GLU A 15 -11.38 -11.55 0.79
CA GLU A 15 -10.62 -10.43 1.33
C GLU A 15 -10.19 -10.68 2.77
N ARG A 16 -11.13 -10.99 3.68
CA ARG A 16 -10.83 -11.19 5.11
C ARG A 16 -9.59 -12.07 5.38
N PRO A 17 -9.46 -13.28 4.80
CA PRO A 17 -8.28 -14.12 5.05
C PRO A 17 -6.98 -13.54 4.48
N LEU A 18 -7.02 -12.78 3.38
CA LEU A 18 -5.83 -12.09 2.86
C LEU A 18 -5.32 -11.04 3.86
N LEU A 19 -6.23 -10.29 4.45
CA LEU A 19 -5.92 -9.15 5.31
C LEU A 19 -5.48 -9.57 6.70
N ALA A 20 -6.00 -10.69 7.18
CA ALA A 20 -5.61 -11.29 8.45
C ALA A 20 -4.13 -11.70 8.48
N LYS A 21 -3.47 -11.84 7.32
CA LYS A 21 -2.04 -12.16 7.24
C LYS A 21 -1.12 -11.02 7.70
N PHE A 22 -1.61 -9.77 7.73
CA PHE A 22 -0.77 -8.63 8.09
C PHE A 22 -0.81 -8.37 9.59
N ASP A 23 0.33 -8.62 10.25
CA ASP A 23 0.50 -8.34 11.67
C ASP A 23 0.71 -6.84 11.93
N ARG A 24 -0.31 -6.20 12.49
CA ARG A 24 -0.35 -4.74 12.76
C ARG A 24 0.69 -4.29 13.80
N ARG A 25 1.39 -5.19 14.48
CA ARG A 25 2.49 -4.85 15.42
C ARG A 25 3.70 -4.31 14.69
N TYR A 26 3.97 -4.79 13.47
CA TYR A 26 5.14 -4.38 12.69
C TYR A 26 4.79 -3.22 11.74
N PRO A 27 5.54 -2.10 11.77
CA PRO A 27 5.26 -0.95 10.90
C PRO A 27 5.25 -1.29 9.40
N SER A 28 6.10 -2.21 8.95
CA SER A 28 6.13 -2.69 7.56
C SER A 28 4.87 -3.44 7.16
N ALA A 29 4.38 -4.33 8.02
CA ALA A 29 3.16 -5.08 7.79
C ALA A 29 1.92 -4.17 7.87
N LEU A 30 1.90 -3.21 8.80
CA LEU A 30 0.85 -2.18 8.88
C LEU A 30 0.79 -1.32 7.61
N ARG A 31 1.95 -0.89 7.10
CA ARG A 31 2.06 -0.17 5.82
C ARG A 31 1.55 -1.00 4.65
N ASN A 32 1.95 -2.27 4.56
CA ASN A 32 1.52 -3.15 3.48
C ASN A 32 0.00 -3.42 3.55
N LEU A 33 -0.55 -3.59 4.76
CA LEU A 33 -1.98 -3.69 4.97
C LEU A 33 -2.71 -2.44 4.47
N LEU A 34 -2.20 -1.24 4.80
CA LEU A 34 -2.78 0.01 4.33
C LEU A 34 -2.75 0.11 2.80
N ALA A 35 -1.62 -0.26 2.17
CA ALA A 35 -1.50 -0.29 0.72
C ALA A 35 -2.59 -1.18 0.08
N VAL A 36 -2.75 -2.41 0.58
CA VAL A 36 -3.76 -3.35 0.08
C VAL A 36 -5.19 -2.85 0.32
N ARG A 37 -5.46 -2.20 1.45
CA ARG A 37 -6.77 -1.58 1.73
C ARG A 37 -7.09 -0.46 0.77
N LEU A 38 -6.15 0.44 0.50
CA LEU A 38 -6.35 1.52 -0.48
C LEU A 38 -6.64 0.97 -1.89
N MET A 39 -6.03 -0.16 -2.25
CA MET A 39 -6.32 -0.82 -3.53
C MET A 39 -7.71 -1.46 -3.56
N LEU A 40 -8.09 -2.19 -2.50
CA LEU A 40 -9.36 -2.91 -2.44
C LEU A 40 -10.57 -1.97 -2.26
N GLU A 41 -10.45 -1.00 -1.36
CA GLU A 41 -11.54 -0.11 -0.96
C GLU A 41 -11.67 1.11 -1.87
N CYS A 42 -10.55 1.74 -2.20
CA CYS A 42 -10.53 2.97 -2.98
C CYS A 42 -10.21 2.74 -4.46
N GLY A 43 -9.95 1.49 -4.87
CA GLY A 43 -9.69 1.12 -6.26
C GLY A 43 -8.40 1.73 -6.82
N LEU A 44 -7.42 2.03 -5.97
CA LEU A 44 -6.16 2.61 -6.42
C LEU A 44 -5.28 1.57 -7.13
N ARG A 45 -4.56 2.03 -8.14
CA ARG A 45 -3.50 1.25 -8.79
C ARG A 45 -2.24 1.28 -7.93
N CYS A 46 -1.39 0.26 -8.04
CA CYS A 46 -0.11 0.20 -7.33
C CYS A 46 0.73 1.49 -7.48
N GLY A 47 0.82 2.03 -8.70
CA GLY A 47 1.52 3.29 -8.97
C GLY A 47 0.90 4.52 -8.29
N GLU A 48 -0.43 4.55 -8.14
CA GLU A 48 -1.13 5.63 -7.42
C GLU A 48 -0.94 5.50 -5.91
N VAL A 49 -0.87 4.27 -5.39
CA VAL A 49 -0.67 3.98 -3.96
C VAL A 49 0.70 4.45 -3.47
N ILE A 50 1.76 4.17 -4.23
CA ILE A 50 3.13 4.53 -3.82
C ILE A 50 3.43 6.03 -3.90
N THR A 51 2.58 6.82 -4.56
CA THR A 51 2.72 8.27 -4.70
C THR A 51 1.78 9.07 -3.78
N ILE A 52 1.08 8.41 -2.86
CA ILE A 52 0.23 9.12 -1.89
C ILE A 52 1.13 9.88 -0.91
N ARG A 53 0.82 11.15 -0.71
CA ARG A 53 1.40 12.01 0.33
C ARG A 53 0.41 12.23 1.47
N PRO A 54 0.88 12.54 2.68
CA PRO A 54 -0.01 12.86 3.81
C PRO A 54 -0.97 14.01 3.49
N GLU A 55 -0.52 15.05 2.76
CA GLU A 55 -1.37 16.18 2.38
C GLU A 55 -2.52 15.82 1.42
N HIS A 56 -2.50 14.62 0.80
CA HIS A 56 -3.59 14.15 -0.04
C HIS A 56 -4.74 13.56 0.76
N VAL A 57 -4.56 13.31 2.06
CA VAL A 57 -5.53 12.66 2.94
C VAL A 57 -6.17 13.70 3.85
N ASP A 58 -7.47 13.89 3.68
CA ASP A 58 -8.30 14.63 4.62
C ASP A 58 -8.93 13.64 5.61
N MET A 59 -8.38 13.64 6.83
CA MET A 59 -8.83 12.77 7.92
C MET A 59 -10.18 13.20 8.50
N ALA A 60 -10.60 14.46 8.33
CA ALA A 60 -11.87 14.96 8.85
C ALA A 60 -13.04 14.55 7.97
N THR A 61 -12.84 14.53 6.64
CA THR A 61 -13.90 14.19 5.67
C THR A 61 -13.76 12.80 5.04
N CYS A 62 -12.78 12.01 5.50
CA CYS A 62 -12.43 10.70 4.94
C CYS A 62 -12.25 10.73 3.41
N ARG A 63 -11.53 11.75 2.94
CA ARG A 63 -11.35 12.05 1.53
C ARG A 63 -9.89 11.92 1.14
N LEU A 64 -9.64 11.21 0.05
CA LEU A 64 -8.31 11.04 -0.54
C LEU A 64 -8.27 11.64 -1.94
N ILE A 65 -7.28 12.49 -2.20
CA ILE A 65 -6.99 13.02 -3.53
C ILE A 65 -6.00 12.08 -4.22
N VAL A 66 -6.43 11.43 -5.30
CA VAL A 66 -5.58 10.60 -6.14
C VAL A 66 -5.07 11.45 -7.30
N ARG A 67 -3.76 11.76 -7.25
CA ARG A 67 -3.07 12.48 -8.32
C ARG A 67 -2.69 11.54 -9.46
N GLU A 68 -2.67 12.04 -10.69
CA GLU A 68 -2.15 11.34 -11.88
C GLU A 68 -2.90 10.05 -12.31
N GLY A 69 -4.24 10.09 -12.39
CA GLY A 69 -4.98 9.08 -13.14
C GLY A 69 -4.62 9.10 -14.64
N LYS A 70 -4.82 7.99 -15.36
CA LYS A 70 -4.63 7.89 -16.83
C LYS A 70 -5.35 9.06 -17.54
N GLY A 71 -4.58 10.01 -18.09
CA GLY A 71 -5.08 11.25 -18.69
C GLY A 71 -4.75 12.55 -17.93
N GLY A 72 -3.98 12.49 -16.84
CA GLY A 72 -3.48 13.67 -16.13
C GLY A 72 -4.53 14.40 -15.31
N LYS A 73 -5.65 13.73 -14.98
CA LYS A 73 -6.73 14.31 -14.17
C LYS A 73 -6.75 13.71 -12.78
N ASP A 74 -6.79 14.59 -11.80
CA ASP A 74 -6.96 14.21 -10.41
C ASP A 74 -8.39 13.75 -10.16
N ARG A 75 -8.54 12.82 -9.22
CA ARG A 75 -9.85 12.41 -8.73
C ARG A 75 -9.88 12.38 -7.22
N VAL A 76 -11.09 12.47 -6.69
CA VAL A 76 -11.36 12.32 -5.27
C VAL A 76 -11.99 10.95 -5.05
N VAL A 77 -11.52 10.23 -4.05
CA VAL A 77 -12.14 9.01 -3.53
C VAL A 77 -12.41 9.18 -2.05
N TRP A 78 -13.42 8.48 -1.55
CA TRP A 78 -13.75 8.44 -0.14
C TRP A 78 -13.35 7.10 0.44
N PHE A 79 -13.05 7.09 1.73
CA PHE A 79 -12.71 5.89 2.48
C PHE A 79 -13.51 5.79 3.77
N SER A 80 -13.54 4.60 4.34
CA SER A 80 -14.24 4.26 5.57
C SER A 80 -13.52 4.79 6.80
N ASP A 81 -14.26 4.88 7.90
CA ASP A 81 -13.70 5.19 9.22
C ASP A 81 -12.64 4.17 9.65
N ASP A 82 -12.84 2.88 9.31
CA ASP A 82 -11.86 1.82 9.57
C ASP A 82 -10.53 2.08 8.85
N LEU A 83 -10.58 2.57 7.60
CA LEU A 83 -9.38 2.94 6.86
C LEU A 83 -8.73 4.19 7.43
N ARG A 84 -9.53 5.16 7.90
CA ARG A 84 -9.03 6.34 8.62
C ARG A 84 -8.24 5.93 9.86
N ASP A 85 -8.76 5.01 10.66
CA ASP A 85 -8.08 4.54 11.88
C ASP A 85 -6.77 3.81 11.55
N LEU A 86 -6.74 3.08 10.43
CA LEU A 86 -5.54 2.44 9.91
C LEU A 86 -4.49 3.47 9.46
N ILE A 87 -4.91 4.52 8.75
CA ILE A 87 -4.05 5.63 8.34
C ILE A 87 -3.49 6.34 9.58
N SER A 88 -4.34 6.66 10.55
CA SER A 88 -3.95 7.29 11.81
C SER A 88 -2.91 6.45 12.57
N SER A 89 -3.15 5.13 12.64
CA SER A 89 -2.22 4.17 13.26
C SER A 89 -0.85 4.16 12.57
N LEU A 90 -0.82 4.28 11.23
CA LEU A 90 0.44 4.35 10.49
C LEU A 90 1.15 5.70 10.69
N LEU A 91 0.40 6.81 10.63
CA LEU A 91 0.94 8.15 10.84
C LEU A 91 1.61 8.30 12.21
N GLY A 92 1.04 7.72 13.27
CA GLY A 92 1.62 7.71 14.60
C GLY A 92 2.91 6.88 14.76
N ARG A 93 3.25 6.04 13.77
CA ARG A 93 4.43 5.15 13.79
C ARG A 93 5.41 5.42 12.64
N ARG A 94 5.11 6.41 11.80
CA ARG A 94 5.83 6.69 10.56
C ARG A 94 7.12 7.49 10.87
N PRO A 95 8.26 7.13 10.26
CA PRO A 95 9.44 8.00 10.23
C PRO A 95 9.19 9.23 9.33
N GLU A 96 9.98 10.29 9.47
CA GLU A 96 9.90 11.43 8.55
C GLU A 96 10.11 10.98 7.09
N SER A 97 9.18 11.37 6.21
CA SER A 97 9.14 10.96 4.80
C SER A 97 8.13 11.83 4.04
N ASP A 98 8.32 12.09 2.75
CA ASP A 98 7.33 12.81 1.94
C ASP A 98 6.09 11.96 1.62
N TRP A 99 6.20 10.63 1.72
CA TRP A 99 5.17 9.70 1.29
C TRP A 99 4.41 9.12 2.48
N LEU A 100 3.10 8.90 2.30
CA LEU A 100 2.25 8.25 3.29
C LEU A 100 2.74 6.81 3.56
N LEU A 101 3.06 6.09 2.49
CA LEU A 101 3.58 4.72 2.52
C LEU A 101 5.10 4.75 2.39
N PHE A 102 5.79 5.03 3.50
CA PHE A 102 7.25 5.12 3.53
C PHE A 102 7.94 3.79 3.17
N THR A 103 8.97 3.85 2.34
CA THR A 103 9.87 2.72 2.07
C THR A 103 11.06 2.77 3.03
N ARG A 104 11.48 1.63 3.59
CA ARG A 104 12.74 1.55 4.39
C ARG A 104 13.97 1.71 3.50
N HIS A 105 13.83 1.53 2.18
CA HIS A 105 14.88 1.76 1.20
C HIS A 105 14.64 3.10 0.54
N ALA A 106 15.64 3.98 0.58
CA ALA A 106 15.65 5.30 -0.06
C ALA A 106 15.52 5.25 -1.60
N ASN A 107 15.32 4.06 -2.20
CA ASN A 107 15.25 3.85 -3.63
C ASN A 107 13.95 3.13 -4.02
N LEU A 108 13.09 3.84 -4.77
CA LEU A 108 11.82 3.33 -5.32
C LEU A 108 12.03 2.10 -6.23
N ALA A 109 13.22 1.93 -6.81
CA ALA A 109 13.58 0.80 -7.66
C ALA A 109 13.60 -0.55 -6.93
N THR A 110 13.64 -0.55 -5.59
CA THR A 110 13.57 -1.75 -4.75
C THR A 110 12.13 -2.18 -4.49
N THR A 111 11.13 -1.51 -5.06
CA THR A 111 9.70 -1.86 -4.91
C THR A 111 9.26 -2.92 -5.93
N MET A 112 10.08 -3.96 -6.11
CA MET A 112 9.53 -5.27 -6.42
C MET A 112 9.11 -5.85 -5.08
N ILE A 113 7.84 -6.24 -4.96
CA ILE A 113 7.24 -6.81 -3.74
C ILE A 113 8.22 -7.81 -3.13
N TYR A 114 8.95 -7.43 -2.08
CA TYR A 114 9.70 -8.39 -1.28
C TYR A 114 8.67 -9.17 -0.50
N THR A 115 8.19 -10.23 -1.14
CA THR A 115 7.52 -11.35 -0.48
C THR A 115 8.40 -11.76 0.68
N HIS A 116 7.81 -11.87 1.86
CA HIS A 116 8.46 -12.43 3.04
C HIS A 116 8.86 -13.89 2.78
N GLU A 117 10.01 -14.09 2.18
CA GLU A 117 10.88 -15.24 2.44
C GLU A 117 12.21 -14.62 2.83
N ALA A 118 12.40 -14.47 4.15
CA ALA A 118 13.71 -14.16 4.70
C ALA A 118 14.56 -15.43 4.54
N ASP A 119 15.08 -15.66 3.34
CA ASP A 119 16.08 -16.69 3.10
C ASP A 119 17.41 -16.21 3.70
N GLU A 120 17.98 -17.01 4.60
CA GLU A 120 19.32 -16.77 5.16
C GLU A 120 20.39 -16.62 4.06
N GLU A 121 20.12 -17.18 2.88
CA GLU A 121 20.99 -17.14 1.71
C GLU A 121 21.09 -15.74 1.08
N LEU A 122 20.00 -14.96 1.08
CA LEU A 122 20.01 -13.57 0.59
C LEU A 122 20.78 -12.65 1.56
N GLU A 123 20.65 -12.85 2.88
CA GLU A 123 21.46 -12.13 3.86
C GLU A 123 22.96 -12.45 3.72
N ARG A 124 23.32 -13.71 3.44
CA ARG A 124 24.71 -14.11 3.19
C ARG A 124 25.25 -13.50 1.89
N ALA A 125 24.41 -13.39 0.85
CA ALA A 125 24.78 -12.77 -0.42
C ALA A 125 24.98 -11.24 -0.29
N MET A 126 24.15 -10.54 0.49
CA MET A 126 24.28 -9.09 0.68
C MET A 126 25.49 -8.70 1.54
N ARG A 127 25.97 -9.58 2.43
CA ARG A 127 27.23 -9.39 3.18
C ARG A 127 28.50 -9.57 2.33
N ARG A 128 28.37 -10.13 1.12
CA ARG A 128 29.46 -10.24 0.14
C ARG A 128 29.25 -9.26 -1.01
N ARG A 129 29.41 -7.96 -0.75
CA ARG A 129 29.85 -7.05 -1.81
C ARG A 129 31.32 -6.69 -1.56
N PRO A 130 32.26 -7.04 -2.44
CA PRO A 130 33.48 -6.24 -2.54
C PRO A 130 33.07 -4.85 -3.07
N GLY A 131 33.75 -3.82 -2.57
CA GLY A 131 33.52 -2.43 -2.94
C GLY A 131 33.71 -2.14 -4.43
#